data_AF-A0A5A7NG33-F1
#
_entry.id   AF-A0A5A7NG33-F1
#
_cell.length_a   1.000
_cell.length_b   1.000
_cell.length_c   1.000
_cell.angle_alpha   90.00
_cell.angle_beta   90.00
_cell.angle_gamma   90.00
#
_symmetry.space_group_name_H-M   'P 1'
#
loop_
_entity.id
_entity.type
_entity.pdbx_description
1 polymer ?
#
loop_
_entity_poly.entity_id
_entity_poly.type
_entity_poly.pdbx_seq_one_letter_code
_entity_poly.pdbx_strand_id
1 'polypeptide(L)' 'MTGAGVLVESLVQAGARMAFGVPGESYLAVLDALHDVRDRLPFITCRMKPLPPIWRRLMGNSPATPAWRL' A
#
# COMPACT_ATOMS: atom_id res chain seq x y z
N MET A 1 -3.78 -14.23 15.96
CA MET A 1 -3.12 -13.99 14.65
C MET A 1 -4.06 -13.15 13.80
N THR A 2 -3.63 -11.98 13.36
CA THR A 2 -4.42 -11.11 12.45
C THR A 2 -4.19 -11.55 11.01
N GLY A 3 -5.14 -11.28 10.09
CA GLY A 3 -4.96 -11.60 8.67
C GLY A 3 -3.73 -10.91 8.05
N ALA A 4 -3.41 -9.72 8.55
CA ALA A 4 -2.19 -8.99 8.20
C ALA A 4 -0.92 -9.71 8.64
N GLY A 5 -0.88 -10.27 9.85
CA GLY A 5 0.26 -11.04 10.34
C GLY A 5 0.53 -12.30 9.51
N VAL A 6 -0.52 -13.02 9.11
CA VAL A 6 -0.38 -14.21 8.25
C VAL A 6 0.21 -13.85 6.89
N LEU A 7 -0.21 -12.73 6.31
CA LEU A 7 0.36 -12.22 5.06
C LEU A 7 1.85 -11.87 5.21
N VAL A 8 2.23 -11.16 6.27
CA VAL A 8 3.63 -10.76 6.52
C VAL A 8 4.53 -11.97 6.76
N GLU A 9 4.07 -12.93 7.57
CA GLU A 9 4.81 -14.20 7.77
C GLU A 9 4.99 -14.98 6.47
N SER A 10 3.96 -15.01 5.62
CA SER A 10 4.03 -15.67 4.31
C SER A 10 5.06 -14.98 3.40
N LEU A 11 5.16 -13.65 3.45
CA LEU A 11 6.16 -12.88 2.70
C LEU A 11 7.59 -13.15 3.20
N VAL A 12 7.78 -13.22 4.52
CA VAL A 12 9.07 -13.57 5.13
C VAL A 12 9.48 -15.00 4.76
N GLN A 13 8.56 -15.96 4.83
CA GLN A 13 8.80 -17.36 4.45
C GLN A 13 9.08 -17.51 2.95
N ALA A 14 8.43 -16.72 2.10
CA ALA A 14 8.72 -16.65 0.68
C ALA A 14 10.10 -16.03 0.35
N GLY A 15 10.84 -15.56 1.36
CA GLY A 15 12.17 -14.99 1.21
C GLY A 15 12.19 -13.53 0.77
N ALA A 16 11.07 -12.81 0.92
CA ALA A 16 11.05 -11.37 0.69
C ALA A 16 12.03 -10.67 1.64
N ARG A 17 12.83 -9.75 1.11
CA ARG A 17 13.82 -8.98 1.89
C ARG A 17 13.50 -7.50 2.01
N MET A 18 12.59 -6.98 1.18
CA MET A 18 12.17 -5.58 1.19
C MET A 18 10.71 -5.49 0.75
N ALA A 19 9.92 -4.64 1.40
CA ALA A 19 8.55 -4.33 1.02
C ALA A 19 8.45 -2.85 0.61
N PHE A 20 7.67 -2.53 -0.43
CA PHE A 20 7.49 -1.17 -0.92
C PHE A 20 5.99 -0.82 -0.96
N GLY A 21 5.63 0.40 -0.58
CA GLY A 21 4.23 0.82 -0.67
C GLY A 21 3.98 2.26 -0.25
N VAL A 22 2.81 2.77 -0.62
CA VAL A 22 2.31 4.06 -0.13
C VAL A 22 1.55 3.78 1.16
N PRO A 23 1.97 4.33 2.31
CA PRO A 23 1.23 4.13 3.55
C PRO A 23 -0.15 4.80 3.42
N GLY A 24 -1.19 4.06 3.77
CA GLY A 24 -2.57 4.51 3.79
C GLY A 24 -3.34 3.86 4.93
N GLU A 25 -4.45 4.47 5.34
CA GLU A 25 -5.26 4.05 6.50
C GLU A 25 -5.74 2.60 6.37
N SER A 26 -6.05 2.15 5.15
CA SER A 26 -6.47 0.77 4.83
C SER A 26 -5.38 -0.29 5.08
N TYR A 27 -4.12 0.12 5.25
CA TYR A 27 -2.99 -0.79 5.39
C TYR A 27 -2.38 -0.77 6.81
N LEU A 28 -2.99 -0.07 7.77
CA LEU A 28 -2.43 0.07 9.11
C LEU A 28 -2.13 -1.28 9.79
N ALA A 29 -3.02 -2.27 9.67
CA ALA A 29 -2.79 -3.60 10.25
C ALA A 29 -1.59 -4.34 9.62
N VAL A 30 -1.32 -4.12 8.33
CA VAL A 30 -0.17 -4.71 7.62
C VAL A 30 1.10 -3.94 7.93
N LEU A 31 1.02 -2.61 8.02
CA LEU A 31 2.14 -1.76 8.40
C LEU A 31 2.59 -2.04 9.83
N ASP A 32 1.65 -2.31 10.75
CA ASP A 32 1.92 -2.74 12.13
C ASP A 32 2.64 -4.09 12.17
N ALA A 33 2.12 -5.10 11.46
CA ALA A 33 2.77 -6.40 11.36
C ALA A 33 4.15 -6.34 10.67
N LEU A 34 4.34 -5.48 9.66
CA LEU A 34 5.65 -5.24 9.04
C LEU A 34 6.61 -4.52 9.99
N HIS A 35 6.11 -3.67 10.87
CA HIS A 35 6.91 -2.98 11.87
C HIS A 35 7.51 -3.96 12.88
N ASP A 36 6.76 -4.98 13.29
CA ASP A 36 7.22 -6.04 14.19
C ASP A 36 8.36 -6.89 13.62
N VAL A 37 8.45 -7.02 12.28
CA VAL A 37 9.48 -7.82 11.59
C VAL A 37 10.46 -6.99 10.78
N ARG A 38 10.59 -5.70 11.08
CA ARG A 38 11.37 -4.74 10.28
C ARG A 38 12.83 -5.12 10.04
N ASP A 39 13.44 -5.90 10.94
CA ASP A 39 14.82 -6.39 10.81
C ASP A 39 14.97 -7.46 9.72
N ARG A 40 13.88 -8.16 9.39
CA ARG A 40 13.85 -9.23 8.38
C ARG A 40 13.22 -8.74 7.07
N LEU A 41 12.20 -7.88 7.17
CA LEU A 41 11.45 -7.35 6.04
C LEU A 41 11.22 -5.83 6.20
N PRO A 42 12.25 -5.00 5.94
CA PRO A 42 12.10 -3.55 5.98
C PRO A 42 11.06 -3.04 4.97
N PHE A 43 10.20 -2.14 5.43
CA PHE A 43 9.22 -1.45 4.59
C PHE A 43 9.75 -0.08 4.14
N ILE A 44 9.73 0.16 2.83
CA ILE A 44 10.12 1.41 2.21
C ILE A 44 8.88 2.14 1.71
N THR A 45 8.69 3.35 2.23
CA THR A 45 7.58 4.22 1.84
C THR A 45 7.82 4.84 0.47
N CYS A 46 6.93 4.55 -0.47
CA CYS A 46 6.87 5.21 -1.77
C CYS A 46 5.99 6.46 -1.65
N ARG A 47 6.48 7.61 -2.14
CA ARG A 47 5.64 8.80 -2.30
C ARG A 47 4.81 8.66 -3.57
N MET A 48 3.48 8.61 -3.44
CA MET A 48 2.62 8.75 -4.62
C MET A 48 2.70 10.19 -5.13
N LYS A 49 3.11 10.36 -6.38
CA LYS A 49 3.01 11.67 -7.05
C LYS A 49 1.54 11.91 -7.39
N PRO A 50 0.95 13.04 -6.96
CA PRO A 50 -0.39 13.39 -7.40
C PRO A 50 -0.39 13.57 -8.92
N LEU A 51 -1.49 13.16 -9.54
CA LEU A 51 -1.69 13.33 -10.97
C LEU A 51 -1.43 14.80 -11.37
N PRO A 52 -0.72 15.06 -12.50
CA PRO A 52 -0.47 16.43 -12.91
C PRO A 52 -1.78 17.17 -13.23
N PRO A 53 -1.90 18.48 -12.93
CA PRO A 53 -3.14 19.24 -13.13
C PRO A 53 -3.71 19.20 -14.55
N ILE A 54 -2.84 19.09 -15.57
CA ILE A 54 -3.26 18.97 -16.98
C ILE A 54 -4.10 17.72 -17.23
N TRP A 55 -3.80 16.62 -16.56
CA TRP A 55 -4.54 15.38 -16.69
C TRP A 55 -5.92 15.46 -16.05
N ARG A 56 -6.09 16.28 -14.98
CA ARG A 56 -7.42 16.59 -14.44
C ARG A 56 -8.31 17.30 -15.47
N ARG A 57 -7.70 18.08 -16.37
CA ARG A 57 -8.41 18.74 -17.47
C ARG A 57 -8.68 17.81 -18.65
N LEU A 58 -7.73 16.91 -18.97
CA LEU A 58 -7.86 15.93 -20.05
C LEU A 58 -8.87 14.81 -19.72
N MET A 59 -8.95 14.37 -18.46
CA MET A 59 -9.92 13.36 -18.03
C MET A 59 -11.34 13.90 -17.90
N GLY A 60 -11.54 15.21 -18.11
CA GLY A 60 -12.83 15.87 -17.93
C GLY A 60 -13.28 15.87 -16.47
N ASN A 61 -13.99 16.90 -16.05
CA ASN A 61 -14.71 16.90 -14.77
C ASN A 61 -15.97 16.01 -14.86
N SER A 62 -15.83 14.80 -15.39
CA SER A 62 -16.92 13.83 -15.47
C SER A 62 -17.05 13.14 -14.12
N PRO A 63 -18.20 13.24 -13.41
CA PRO A 63 -18.48 12.48 -12.21
C PRO A 63 -18.81 11.02 -12.55
N ALA A 64 -18.12 10.44 -13.54
CA ALA A 64 -18.21 9.02 -13.83
C ALA A 64 -17.53 8.31 -12.67
N THR A 65 -18.37 7.89 -11.73
CA THR A 65 -18.14 7.05 -10.56
C THR A 65 -16.89 6.21 -10.73
N PRO A 66 -15.84 6.39 -9.91
CA PRO A 66 -14.72 5.48 -10.00
C PRO A 66 -15.17 4.14 -9.41
N ALA A 67 -14.87 3.06 -10.13
CA ALA A 67 -15.30 1.68 -9.86
C ALA A 67 -14.77 1.06 -8.55
N TRP A 68 -14.28 1.87 -7.61
CA TRP A 68 -13.83 1.45 -6.27
C TRP A 68 -14.78 1.88 -5.14
N ARG A 69 -15.94 2.49 -5.45
CA ARG A 69 -17.05 2.63 -4.51
C ARG A 69 -18.06 1.49 -4.75
N LEU A 70 -17.68 0.29 -4.33
CA LEU A 70 -18.56 -0.83 -4.00
C LEU A 70 -18.25 -1.27 -2.57
#